data_AF-A0A7K0ZZ72-F1
#
_entry.id   AF-A0A7K0ZZ72-F1
#
_cell.length_a   1.000
_cell.length_b   1.000
_cell.length_c   1.000
_cell.angle_alpha   90.00
_cell.angle_beta   90.00
_cell.angle_gamma   90.00
#
_symmetry.space_group_name_H-M   'P 1'
#
loop_
_entity.id
_entity.type
_entity.pdbx_description
1 polymer ?
#
loop_
_entity_poly.entity_id
_entity_poly.type
_entity_poly.pdbx_seq_one_letter_code
_entity_poly.pdbx_strand_id
1 'polypeptide(L)'
;MSHAPAAPGRLGEALDPAAVQMYLTDLDGWVRARRVELDELDAAAIAAGRGAETAGDMTLAMAIWKSVADRYQLLVVTFDGGRVTRTERERLSVLVWGLDAAGDDAPAVSLPEACRLSDALVGQLRTRLQLVPGADASAARIKGLRAQLERLRDQVALEPPSTRAGPDAARHDLSRRLVDLTERAQRGADVGGLLGPLEIDAALLERDLIVGNARRREARDRILAARALRTTLE
;
A
#
# COMPACT_ATOMS: atom_id res chain seq x y z
N MET A 1 -15.15 7.64 0.47
CA MET A 1 -14.78 7.93 1.88
C MET A 1 -15.89 7.37 2.74
N SER A 2 -15.57 6.48 3.69
CA SER A 2 -16.57 6.04 4.68
C SER A 2 -16.62 7.09 5.79
N HIS A 3 -17.83 7.46 6.21
CA HIS A 3 -18.06 8.35 7.33
C HIS A 3 -18.54 7.55 8.53
N ALA A 4 -18.16 7.99 9.74
CA ALA A 4 -18.58 7.36 10.98
C ALA A 4 -20.11 7.15 11.01
N PRO A 5 -20.60 5.93 11.29
CA PRO A 5 -22.03 5.63 11.32
C PRO A 5 -22.74 6.33 12.48
N ALA A 6 -24.02 6.63 12.29
CA ALA A 6 -24.85 7.26 13.31
C ALA A 6 -25.20 6.24 14.41
N ALA A 7 -24.73 6.49 15.64
CA ALA A 7 -24.98 5.59 16.76
C ALA A 7 -26.44 5.61 17.24
N PRO A 8 -26.98 4.44 17.65
CA PRO A 8 -28.34 4.33 18.14
C PRO A 8 -28.45 4.76 19.61
N GLY A 9 -29.59 5.37 19.94
CA GLY A 9 -30.00 5.67 21.32
C GLY A 9 -28.99 6.52 22.10
N ARG A 10 -28.85 6.22 23.39
CA ARG A 10 -27.98 6.91 24.35
C ARG A 10 -27.53 5.97 25.46
N LEU A 11 -26.54 6.40 26.25
CA LEU A 11 -26.01 5.63 27.37
C LEU A 11 -27.11 5.30 28.40
N GLY A 12 -27.18 4.03 28.82
CA GLY A 12 -28.09 3.54 29.85
C GLY A 12 -29.52 3.25 29.35
N GLU A 13 -29.79 3.42 28.05
CA GLU A 13 -31.07 3.08 27.45
C GLU A 13 -31.06 1.66 26.88
N ALA A 14 -32.16 0.93 27.03
CA ALA A 14 -32.36 -0.34 26.34
C ALA A 14 -32.59 -0.07 24.84
N LEU A 15 -31.52 -0.14 24.05
CA LEU A 15 -31.53 0.16 22.61
C LEU A 15 -32.61 -0.63 21.85
N ASP A 16 -33.13 -0.03 20.79
CA ASP A 16 -34.02 -0.69 19.84
C ASP A 16 -33.23 -1.71 18.98
N PRO A 17 -33.58 -3.01 18.96
CA PRO A 17 -32.86 -4.02 18.18
C PRO A 17 -32.75 -3.71 16.69
N ALA A 18 -33.78 -3.09 16.08
CA ALA A 18 -33.75 -2.74 14.66
C ALA A 18 -32.69 -1.65 14.38
N ALA A 19 -32.66 -0.60 15.21
CA ALA A 19 -31.65 0.45 15.13
C ALA A 19 -30.22 -0.10 15.38
N VAL A 20 -30.06 -1.06 16.30
CA VAL A 20 -28.76 -1.72 16.54
C VAL A 20 -28.34 -2.54 15.32
N GLN A 21 -29.23 -3.32 14.71
CA GLN A 21 -28.89 -4.11 13.51
C GLN A 21 -28.39 -3.22 12.37
N MET A 22 -29.07 -2.10 12.11
CA MET A 22 -28.63 -1.12 11.10
C MET A 22 -27.25 -0.56 11.42
N TYR A 23 -27.05 -0.12 12.67
CA TYR A 23 -25.77 0.42 13.11
C TYR A 23 -24.63 -0.59 12.96
N LEU A 24 -24.84 -1.87 13.31
CA LEU A 24 -23.84 -2.91 13.16
C LEU A 24 -23.48 -3.19 11.69
N THR A 25 -24.47 -3.16 10.79
CA THR A 25 -24.22 -3.28 9.35
C THR A 25 -23.38 -2.12 8.81
N ASP A 26 -23.74 -0.88 9.17
CA ASP A 26 -22.99 0.30 8.74
C ASP A 26 -21.58 0.33 9.35
N LEU A 27 -21.44 -0.09 10.61
CA LEU A 27 -20.16 -0.18 11.31
C LEU A 27 -19.25 -1.27 10.72
N ASP A 28 -19.78 -2.42 10.29
CA ASP A 28 -19.00 -3.45 9.56
C ASP A 28 -18.39 -2.85 8.28
N GLY A 29 -19.23 -2.18 7.49
CA GLY A 29 -18.82 -1.51 6.27
C GLY A 29 -17.76 -0.45 6.54
N TRP A 30 -17.95 0.36 7.58
CA TRP A 30 -16.99 1.37 8.00
C TRP A 30 -15.65 0.76 8.43
N VAL A 31 -15.65 -0.28 9.29
CA VAL A 31 -14.43 -0.93 9.81
C VAL A 31 -13.60 -1.53 8.67
N ARG A 32 -14.25 -2.22 7.72
CA ARG A 32 -13.57 -2.81 6.56
C ARG A 32 -13.01 -1.75 5.63
N ALA A 33 -13.82 -0.75 5.28
CA ALA A 33 -13.38 0.35 4.41
C ALA A 33 -12.21 1.12 5.02
N ARG A 34 -12.26 1.39 6.33
CA ARG A 34 -11.19 2.08 7.05
C ARG A 34 -9.89 1.29 7.08
N ARG A 35 -9.95 -0.04 7.17
CA ARG A 35 -8.74 -0.87 7.09
C ARG A 35 -8.04 -0.70 5.75
N VAL A 36 -8.79 -0.85 4.65
CA VAL A 36 -8.27 -0.71 3.28
C VAL A 36 -7.66 0.68 3.09
N GLU A 37 -8.36 1.71 3.55
CA GLU A 37 -7.92 3.10 3.47
C GLU A 37 -6.62 3.38 4.23
N LEU A 38 -6.42 2.78 5.42
CA LEU A 38 -5.17 2.88 6.17
C LEU A 38 -4.02 2.15 5.46
N ASP A 39 -4.28 0.96 4.91
CA ASP A 39 -3.29 0.20 4.13
C ASP A 39 -2.86 0.97 2.86
N GLU A 40 -3.80 1.63 2.18
CA GLU A 40 -3.52 2.51 1.04
C GLU A 40 -2.67 3.73 1.44
N LEU A 41 -2.98 4.37 2.56
CA LEU A 41 -2.23 5.52 3.06
C LEU A 41 -0.82 5.14 3.51
N ASP A 42 -0.65 3.98 4.15
CA ASP A 42 0.67 3.46 4.52
C ASP A 42 1.50 3.15 3.28
N ALA A 43 0.91 2.45 2.30
CA ALA A 43 1.57 2.19 1.02
C ALA A 43 1.95 3.49 0.29
N ALA A 44 1.08 4.50 0.29
CA ALA A 44 1.36 5.81 -0.29
C ALA A 44 2.50 6.54 0.46
N ALA A 45 2.49 6.51 1.79
CA ALA A 45 3.56 7.10 2.61
C ALA A 45 4.91 6.43 2.36
N ILE A 46 4.94 5.09 2.27
CA ILE A 46 6.15 4.31 1.93
C ILE A 46 6.62 4.62 0.51
N ALA A 47 5.69 4.67 -0.45
CA ALA A 47 6.01 4.96 -1.86
C ALA A 47 6.56 6.38 -2.04
N ALA A 48 6.04 7.35 -1.28
CA ALA A 48 6.57 8.71 -1.18
C ALA A 48 7.84 8.82 -0.30
N GLY A 49 8.22 7.72 0.38
CA GLY A 49 9.32 7.65 1.36
C GLY A 49 9.19 8.60 2.55
N ARG A 50 7.95 8.98 2.89
CA ARG A 50 7.59 9.76 4.07
C ARG A 50 7.09 8.88 5.22
N GLY A 51 7.28 7.57 5.12
CA GLY A 51 6.85 6.60 6.14
C GLY A 51 7.32 6.97 7.56
N ALA A 52 8.56 7.46 7.71
CA ALA A 52 9.08 7.89 9.02
C ALA A 52 8.37 9.15 9.57
N GLU A 53 7.96 10.07 8.70
CA GLU A 53 7.25 11.29 9.09
C GLU A 53 5.82 10.99 9.55
N THR A 54 5.15 10.07 8.85
CA THR A 54 3.75 9.71 9.16
C THR A 54 3.63 8.51 10.11
N ALA A 55 4.74 7.89 10.53
CA ALA A 55 4.74 6.65 11.31
C ALA A 55 3.96 6.78 12.62
N GLY A 56 4.13 7.87 13.36
CA GLY A 56 3.44 8.11 14.62
C GLY A 56 1.92 8.21 14.43
N ASP A 57 1.49 9.05 13.50
CA ASP A 57 0.08 9.25 13.17
C ASP A 57 -0.56 7.98 12.58
N MET A 58 0.18 7.22 11.77
CA MET A 58 -0.26 5.92 11.25
C MET A 58 -0.44 4.90 12.36
N THR A 59 0.49 4.86 13.31
CA THR A 59 0.41 3.96 14.48
C THR A 59 -0.81 4.29 15.34
N LEU A 60 -1.04 5.58 15.63
CA LEU A 60 -2.21 6.04 16.36
C LEU A 60 -3.51 5.71 15.62
N ALA A 61 -3.58 5.98 14.30
CA ALA A 61 -4.76 5.68 13.49
C ALA A 61 -5.06 4.18 13.46
N MET A 62 -4.03 3.33 13.38
CA MET A 62 -4.15 1.87 13.43
C MET A 62 -4.62 1.38 14.80
N ALA A 63 -4.11 1.96 15.89
CA ALA A 63 -4.52 1.63 17.25
C ALA A 63 -6.01 1.97 17.48
N ILE A 64 -6.45 3.16 17.06
CA ILE A 64 -7.86 3.57 17.15
C ILE A 64 -8.75 2.65 16.30
N TRP A 65 -8.34 2.34 15.06
CA TRP A 65 -9.08 1.40 14.21
C TRP A 65 -9.22 0.03 14.88
N LYS A 66 -8.13 -0.50 15.46
CA LYS A 66 -8.15 -1.78 16.15
C LYS A 66 -9.10 -1.77 17.35
N SER A 67 -9.08 -0.71 18.17
CA SER A 67 -10.01 -0.56 19.29
C SER A 67 -11.47 -0.56 18.82
N VAL A 68 -11.80 0.17 17.75
CA VAL A 68 -13.14 0.17 17.16
C VAL A 68 -13.52 -1.21 16.63
N ALA A 69 -12.62 -1.89 15.93
CA ALA A 69 -12.85 -3.22 15.38
C ALA A 69 -13.09 -4.27 16.48
N ASP A 70 -12.27 -4.27 17.53
CA ASP A 70 -12.39 -5.18 18.68
C ASP A 70 -13.73 -4.94 19.41
N ARG A 71 -14.11 -3.68 19.62
CA ARG A 71 -15.39 -3.31 20.25
C ARG A 71 -16.60 -3.62 19.35
N TYR A 72 -16.47 -3.49 18.04
CA TYR A 72 -17.48 -3.95 17.08
C TYR A 72 -17.71 -5.47 17.18
N GLN A 73 -16.64 -6.28 17.29
CA GLN A 73 -16.79 -7.73 17.48
C GLN A 73 -17.55 -8.05 18.79
N LEU A 74 -17.25 -7.33 19.87
CA LEU A 74 -17.96 -7.50 21.13
C LEU A 74 -19.46 -7.13 21.02
N LEU A 75 -19.78 -6.07 20.27
CA LEU A 75 -21.18 -5.71 19.99
C LEU A 75 -21.90 -6.80 19.18
N VAL A 76 -21.27 -7.35 18.14
CA VAL A 76 -21.85 -8.43 17.31
C VAL A 76 -22.16 -9.66 18.15
N VAL A 77 -21.21 -10.08 19.01
CA VAL A 77 -21.39 -11.21 19.92
C VAL A 77 -22.52 -10.94 20.92
N THR A 78 -22.58 -9.72 21.48
CA THR A 78 -23.61 -9.35 22.46
C THR A 78 -25.00 -9.23 21.82
N PHE A 79 -25.09 -8.88 20.54
CA PHE A 79 -26.35 -8.70 19.83
C PHE A 79 -27.02 -10.03 19.41
N ASP A 80 -26.25 -11.11 19.24
CA ASP A 80 -26.74 -12.47 18.91
C ASP A 80 -27.85 -12.49 17.83
N GLY A 81 -27.65 -11.75 16.74
CA GLY A 81 -28.61 -11.67 15.63
C GLY A 81 -29.99 -11.11 16.00
N GLY A 82 -30.08 -10.30 17.07
CA GLY A 82 -31.30 -9.65 17.54
C GLY A 82 -32.01 -10.37 18.68
N ARG A 83 -31.48 -11.52 19.14
CA ARG A 83 -32.03 -12.31 20.26
C ARG A 83 -31.64 -11.74 21.63
N VAL A 84 -31.80 -10.42 21.79
CA VAL A 84 -31.35 -9.68 22.97
C VAL A 84 -32.48 -9.37 23.95
N THR A 85 -32.23 -9.70 25.20
CA THR A 85 -33.00 -9.28 26.36
C THR A 85 -32.82 -7.78 26.64
N ARG A 86 -33.65 -7.22 27.53
CA ARG A 86 -33.49 -5.83 27.98
C ARG A 86 -32.09 -5.57 28.56
N THR A 87 -31.58 -6.49 29.37
CA THR A 87 -30.25 -6.38 29.99
C THR A 87 -29.14 -6.32 28.94
N GLU A 88 -29.23 -7.15 27.89
CA GLU A 88 -28.25 -7.11 26.79
C GLU A 88 -28.36 -5.81 25.99
N ARG A 89 -29.57 -5.28 25.78
CA ARG A 89 -29.77 -3.98 25.13
C ARG A 89 -29.18 -2.82 25.92
N GLU A 90 -29.26 -2.85 27.24
CA GLU A 90 -28.59 -1.89 28.12
C GLU A 90 -27.05 -2.08 28.08
N ARG A 91 -26.54 -3.31 28.06
CA ARG A 91 -25.10 -3.59 27.87
C ARG A 91 -24.59 -3.09 26.52
N LEU A 92 -25.35 -3.28 25.45
CA LEU A 92 -25.02 -2.71 24.13
C LEU A 92 -24.92 -1.19 24.19
N SER A 93 -25.80 -0.50 24.94
CA SER A 93 -25.69 0.95 25.14
C SER A 93 -24.37 1.36 25.82
N VAL A 94 -23.90 0.56 26.78
CA VAL A 94 -22.61 0.79 27.47
C VAL A 94 -21.44 0.54 26.51
N LEU A 95 -21.51 -0.48 25.65
CA LEU A 95 -20.47 -0.73 24.65
C LEU A 95 -20.38 0.37 23.59
N VAL A 96 -21.52 0.94 23.18
CA VAL A 96 -21.54 2.05 22.21
C VAL A 96 -21.08 3.35 22.86
N TRP A 97 -21.67 3.74 23.99
CA TRP A 97 -21.51 5.09 24.56
C TRP A 97 -20.52 5.18 25.72
N GLY A 98 -20.15 4.05 26.32
CA GLY A 98 -19.17 4.01 27.40
C GLY A 98 -17.76 4.31 26.91
N LEU A 99 -16.96 4.91 27.78
CA LEU A 99 -15.57 5.24 27.48
C LEU A 99 -14.74 3.95 27.41
N ASP A 100 -13.97 3.77 26.34
CA ASP A 100 -12.88 2.78 26.27
C ASP A 100 -11.54 3.48 26.15
N ALA A 101 -10.55 3.04 26.92
CA ALA A 101 -9.17 3.43 26.69
C ALA A 101 -8.59 2.51 25.62
N ALA A 102 -8.25 3.05 24.45
CA ALA A 102 -7.55 2.30 23.41
C ALA A 102 -6.04 2.16 23.76
N GLY A 103 -5.72 1.38 24.80
CA GLY A 103 -4.36 1.25 25.34
C GLY A 103 -3.97 2.38 26.31
N ASP A 104 -2.78 2.26 26.92
CA ASP A 104 -2.33 3.14 28.02
C ASP A 104 -2.15 4.63 27.62
N ASP A 105 -1.98 4.93 26.33
CA ASP A 105 -1.70 6.29 25.83
C ASP A 105 -2.87 6.94 25.05
N ALA A 106 -3.99 6.25 24.83
CA ALA A 106 -5.12 6.81 24.08
C ALA A 106 -6.18 7.41 25.01
N PRO A 107 -6.82 8.53 24.60
CA PRO A 107 -7.90 9.11 25.37
C PRO A 107 -9.06 8.11 25.47
N ALA A 108 -9.63 7.97 26.67
CA ALA A 108 -10.81 7.14 26.87
C ALA A 108 -12.00 7.79 26.16
N VAL A 109 -12.49 7.18 25.08
CA VAL A 109 -13.53 7.76 24.20
C VAL A 109 -14.66 6.76 23.96
N SER A 110 -15.83 7.28 23.61
CA SER A 110 -16.95 6.45 23.17
C SER A 110 -16.70 5.87 21.77
N LEU A 111 -17.41 4.80 21.38
CA LEU A 111 -17.26 4.20 20.06
C LEU A 111 -17.52 5.19 18.90
N PRO A 112 -18.61 6.01 18.92
CA PRO A 112 -18.85 6.99 17.85
C PRO A 112 -17.78 8.07 17.78
N GLU A 113 -17.20 8.42 18.93
CA GLU A 113 -16.11 9.39 19.01
C GLU A 113 -14.80 8.81 18.47
N ALA A 114 -14.47 7.56 18.79
CA ALA A 114 -13.35 6.85 18.20
C ALA A 114 -13.46 6.79 16.66
N CYS A 115 -14.65 6.52 16.12
CA CYS A 115 -14.89 6.55 14.67
C CYS A 115 -14.62 7.95 14.08
N ARG A 116 -15.14 9.01 14.71
CA ARG A 116 -14.90 10.40 14.26
C ARG A 116 -13.44 10.83 14.37
N LEU A 117 -12.74 10.41 15.43
CA LEU A 117 -11.31 10.66 15.60
C LEU A 117 -10.50 9.94 14.52
N SER A 118 -10.84 8.69 14.19
CA SER A 118 -10.24 7.98 13.07
C SER A 118 -10.48 8.72 11.75
N ASP A 119 -11.71 9.20 11.49
CA ASP A 119 -12.04 9.97 10.28
C ASP A 119 -11.19 11.26 10.18
N ALA A 120 -11.04 11.98 11.28
CA ALA A 120 -10.23 13.19 11.34
C ALA A 120 -8.74 12.90 11.08
N LEU A 121 -8.17 11.88 11.73
CA LEU A 121 -6.77 11.48 11.55
C LEU A 121 -6.48 11.04 10.12
N VAL A 122 -7.36 10.25 9.51
CA VAL A 122 -7.24 9.84 8.10
C VAL A 122 -7.33 11.04 7.16
N GLY A 123 -8.24 11.99 7.43
CA GLY A 123 -8.32 13.24 6.66
C GLY A 123 -7.04 14.08 6.75
N GLN A 124 -6.45 14.16 7.94
CA GLN A 124 -5.18 14.84 8.17
C GLN A 124 -4.01 14.15 7.45
N LEU A 125 -3.90 12.82 7.55
CA LEU A 125 -2.89 12.02 6.84
C LEU A 125 -2.98 12.22 5.33
N ARG A 126 -4.20 12.16 4.77
CA ARG A 126 -4.43 12.47 3.36
C ARG A 126 -3.98 13.85 2.98
N THR A 127 -4.39 14.87 3.74
CA THR A 127 -4.01 16.26 3.46
C THR A 127 -2.49 16.38 3.47
N ARG A 128 -1.82 15.81 4.48
CA ARG A 128 -0.36 15.84 4.59
C ARG A 128 0.33 15.14 3.42
N LEU A 129 -0.21 14.03 2.92
CA LEU A 129 0.31 13.30 1.76
C LEU A 129 -0.02 14.00 0.42
N GLN A 130 -1.20 14.61 0.28
CA GLN A 130 -1.66 15.32 -0.93
C GLN A 130 -1.01 16.69 -1.15
N LEU A 131 -0.48 17.33 -0.10
CA LEU A 131 0.21 18.61 -0.19
C LEU A 131 1.53 18.57 -1.00
N VAL A 132 1.90 17.43 -1.60
CA VAL A 132 2.94 17.33 -2.63
C VAL A 132 2.30 16.95 -3.98
N PRO A 133 2.01 17.94 -4.86
CA PRO A 133 1.50 17.67 -6.20
C PRO A 133 2.40 16.70 -6.98
N GLY A 134 1.85 15.62 -7.51
CA GLY A 134 2.58 14.65 -8.35
C GLY A 134 3.43 13.60 -7.59
N ALA A 135 3.34 13.55 -6.26
CA ALA A 135 3.98 12.50 -5.46
C ALA A 135 3.55 11.09 -5.88
N ASP A 136 2.24 10.89 -6.11
CA ASP A 136 1.70 9.59 -6.54
C ASP A 136 2.21 9.18 -7.93
N ALA A 137 2.29 10.14 -8.87
CA ALA A 137 2.75 9.89 -10.23
C ALA A 137 4.26 9.58 -10.26
N SER A 138 5.07 10.35 -9.51
CA SER A 138 6.51 10.12 -9.43
C SER A 138 6.83 8.83 -8.68
N ALA A 139 6.12 8.53 -7.60
CA ALA A 139 6.26 7.29 -6.86
C ALA A 139 5.90 6.05 -7.71
N ALA A 140 4.82 6.12 -8.50
CA ALA A 140 4.46 5.06 -9.43
C ALA A 140 5.55 4.82 -10.49
N ARG A 141 6.12 5.89 -11.06
CA ARG A 141 7.23 5.82 -12.03
C ARG A 141 8.50 5.23 -11.41
N ILE A 142 8.89 5.68 -10.21
CA ILE A 142 10.03 5.12 -9.46
C ILE A 142 9.83 3.62 -9.19
N LYS A 143 8.62 3.20 -8.79
CA LYS A 143 8.28 1.78 -8.62
C LYS A 143 8.42 1.00 -9.92
N GLY A 144 7.94 1.55 -11.04
CA GLY A 144 8.08 0.96 -12.37
C GLY A 144 9.54 0.76 -12.77
N LEU A 145 10.39 1.77 -12.57
CA LEU A 145 11.83 1.71 -12.84
C LEU A 145 12.56 0.67 -11.98
N ARG A 146 12.23 0.56 -10.68
CA ARG A 146 12.81 -0.49 -9.82
C ARG A 146 12.49 -1.88 -10.35
N ALA A 147 11.22 -2.12 -10.73
CA ALA A 147 10.82 -3.38 -11.32
C ALA A 147 11.53 -3.66 -12.66
N GLN A 148 11.76 -2.64 -13.47
CA GLN A 148 12.53 -2.76 -14.72
C GLN A 148 14.00 -3.08 -14.47
N LEU A 149 14.64 -2.46 -13.47
CA LEU A 149 16.04 -2.76 -13.11
C LEU A 149 16.24 -4.18 -12.59
N GLU A 150 15.25 -4.75 -11.89
CA GLU A 150 15.27 -6.17 -11.51
C GLU A 150 15.19 -7.07 -12.75
N ARG A 151 14.30 -6.78 -13.71
CA ARG A 151 14.27 -7.52 -15.00
C ARG A 151 15.58 -7.38 -15.78
N LEU A 152 16.17 -6.19 -15.79
CA LEU A 152 17.46 -5.95 -16.43
C LEU A 152 18.58 -6.76 -15.76
N ARG A 153 18.57 -6.92 -14.43
CA ARG A 153 19.53 -7.81 -13.74
C ARG A 153 19.42 -9.23 -14.27
N ASP A 154 18.19 -9.73 -14.39
CA ASP A 154 17.94 -11.08 -14.89
C ASP A 154 18.37 -11.23 -16.36
N GLN A 155 18.15 -10.22 -17.20
CA GLN A 155 18.61 -10.22 -18.60
C GLN A 155 20.14 -10.14 -18.72
N VAL A 156 20.81 -9.33 -17.91
CA VAL A 156 22.28 -9.25 -17.86
C VAL A 156 22.88 -10.59 -17.44
N ALA A 157 22.21 -11.35 -16.56
CA ALA A 157 22.67 -12.69 -16.18
C ALA A 157 22.70 -13.67 -17.36
N LEU A 158 21.91 -13.44 -18.42
CA LEU A 158 21.91 -14.23 -19.66
C LEU A 158 23.05 -13.87 -20.61
N GLU A 159 23.74 -12.74 -20.41
CA GLU A 159 24.88 -12.34 -21.24
C GLU A 159 26.08 -13.27 -20.99
N PRO A 160 26.84 -13.63 -22.04
CA PRO A 160 28.11 -14.31 -21.92
C PRO A 160 29.09 -13.53 -21.00
N PRO A 161 29.97 -14.22 -20.24
CA PRO A 161 30.92 -13.56 -19.35
C PRO A 161 31.80 -12.51 -20.04
N SER A 162 32.14 -12.73 -21.32
CA SER A 162 32.97 -11.82 -22.11
C SER A 162 32.29 -10.49 -22.47
N THR A 163 30.96 -10.44 -22.51
CA THR A 163 30.19 -9.24 -22.90
C THR A 163 29.36 -8.65 -21.77
N ARG A 164 29.25 -9.36 -20.64
CA ARG A 164 28.40 -8.99 -19.49
C ARG A 164 28.83 -7.70 -18.77
N ALA A 165 30.12 -7.38 -18.75
CA ALA A 165 30.66 -6.28 -17.95
C ALA A 165 30.05 -4.91 -18.30
N GLY A 166 29.86 -4.62 -19.59
CA GLY A 166 29.29 -3.34 -20.05
C GLY A 166 27.84 -3.12 -19.60
N PRO A 167 26.91 -4.04 -19.95
CA PRO A 167 25.53 -3.95 -19.51
C PRO A 167 25.35 -3.96 -17.99
N ASP A 168 26.18 -4.72 -17.26
CA ASP A 168 26.11 -4.72 -15.80
C ASP A 168 26.55 -3.36 -15.20
N ALA A 169 27.60 -2.75 -15.74
CA ALA A 169 28.02 -1.40 -15.34
C ALA A 169 26.93 -0.35 -15.63
N ALA A 170 26.31 -0.41 -16.81
CA ALA A 170 25.20 0.48 -17.17
C ALA A 170 24.00 0.31 -16.24
N ARG A 171 23.63 -0.93 -15.91
CA ARG A 171 22.55 -1.23 -14.95
C ARG A 171 22.87 -0.69 -13.55
N HIS A 172 24.11 -0.83 -13.08
CA HIS A 172 24.53 -0.27 -11.79
C HIS A 172 24.48 1.26 -11.80
N ASP A 173 24.84 1.91 -12.90
CA ASP A 173 24.72 3.37 -13.04
C ASP A 173 23.27 3.85 -12.96
N LEU A 174 22.36 3.18 -13.69
CA LEU A 174 20.93 3.47 -13.63
C LEU A 174 20.37 3.27 -12.22
N SER A 175 20.78 2.20 -11.52
CA SER A 175 20.40 1.94 -10.14
C SER A 175 20.85 3.05 -9.20
N ARG A 176 22.11 3.48 -9.29
CA ARG A 176 22.66 4.57 -8.48
C ARG A 176 21.92 5.89 -8.73
N ARG A 177 21.65 6.22 -10.00
CA ARG A 177 20.88 7.42 -10.38
C ARG A 177 19.44 7.35 -9.86
N LEU A 178 18.79 6.18 -9.91
CA LEU A 178 17.45 5.98 -9.36
C LEU A 178 17.40 6.17 -7.85
N VAL A 179 18.43 5.71 -7.13
CA VAL A 179 18.56 5.93 -5.69
C VAL A 179 18.67 7.43 -5.37
N ASP A 180 19.57 8.16 -6.03
CA ASP A 180 19.71 9.62 -5.82
C ASP A 180 18.41 10.37 -6.14
N LEU A 181 17.72 10.04 -7.24
CA LEU A 181 16.42 10.64 -7.56
C LEU A 181 15.34 10.28 -6.54
N THR A 182 15.35 9.06 -6.01
CA THR A 182 14.45 8.67 -4.93
C THR A 182 14.70 9.53 -3.70
N GLU A 183 15.95 9.67 -3.26
CA GLU A 183 16.31 10.46 -2.08
C GLU A 183 15.96 11.95 -2.24
N ARG A 184 16.10 12.50 -3.45
CA ARG A 184 15.66 13.87 -3.77
C ARG A 184 14.13 13.99 -3.72
N ALA A 185 13.41 13.04 -4.31
CA ALA A 185 11.95 13.01 -4.27
C ALA A 185 11.41 12.90 -2.83
N GLN A 186 12.06 12.08 -1.99
CA GLN A 186 11.72 11.94 -0.57
C GLN A 186 11.91 13.24 0.22
N ARG A 187 12.89 14.06 -0.18
CA ARG A 187 13.11 15.41 0.38
C ARG A 187 12.17 16.47 -0.22
N GLY A 188 11.23 16.08 -1.07
CA GLY A 188 10.25 16.98 -1.69
C GLY A 188 10.76 17.73 -2.92
N ALA A 189 11.89 17.33 -3.52
CA ALA A 189 12.34 17.93 -4.77
C ALA A 189 11.46 17.48 -5.95
N ASP A 190 11.18 18.38 -6.88
CA ASP A 190 10.55 18.01 -8.16
C ASP A 190 11.55 17.23 -9.02
N VAL A 191 11.28 15.94 -9.18
CA VAL A 191 12.09 15.01 -10.00
C VAL A 191 11.38 14.61 -11.29
N GLY A 192 10.19 15.16 -11.58
CA GLY A 192 9.35 14.71 -12.70
C GLY A 192 10.07 14.77 -14.05
N GLY A 193 10.86 15.83 -14.26
CA GLY A 193 11.69 16.02 -15.45
C GLY A 193 12.95 15.15 -15.51
N LEU A 194 13.42 14.63 -14.36
CA LEU A 194 14.64 13.81 -14.27
C LEU A 194 14.34 12.31 -14.45
N LEU A 195 13.12 11.87 -14.15
CA LEU A 195 12.70 10.49 -14.32
C LEU A 195 12.60 10.07 -15.80
N GLY A 196 12.17 10.98 -16.69
CA GLY A 196 11.99 10.69 -18.11
C GLY A 196 13.27 10.21 -18.82
N PRO A 197 14.41 10.94 -18.69
CA PRO A 197 15.69 10.48 -19.22
C PRO A 197 16.12 9.11 -18.68
N LEU A 198 15.88 8.85 -17.39
CA LEU A 198 16.25 7.57 -16.78
C LEU A 198 15.41 6.39 -17.30
N GLU A 199 14.12 6.61 -17.57
CA GLU A 199 13.22 5.64 -18.22
C GLU A 199 13.67 5.32 -19.64
N ILE A 200 14.07 6.34 -20.39
CA ILE A 200 14.59 6.18 -21.75
C ILE A 200 15.88 5.34 -21.74
N ASP A 201 16.83 5.68 -20.86
CA ASP A 201 18.09 4.95 -20.76
C ASP A 201 17.87 3.47 -20.38
N ALA A 202 16.97 3.21 -19.43
CA ALA A 202 16.61 1.85 -19.02
C ALA A 202 15.94 1.05 -20.15
N ALA A 203 15.02 1.67 -20.90
CA ALA A 203 14.36 1.05 -22.04
C ALA A 203 15.33 0.75 -23.19
N LEU A 204 16.29 1.64 -23.45
CA LEU A 204 17.34 1.41 -24.45
C LEU A 204 18.23 0.23 -24.07
N LEU A 205 18.68 0.17 -22.82
CA LEU A 205 19.47 -0.96 -22.32
C LEU A 205 18.70 -2.28 -22.42
N GLU A 206 17.42 -2.30 -22.03
CA GLU A 206 16.56 -3.48 -22.12
C GLU A 206 16.42 -3.97 -23.56
N ARG A 207 16.15 -3.05 -24.49
CA ARG A 207 16.05 -3.37 -25.92
C ARG A 207 17.34 -3.98 -26.44
N ASP A 208 18.48 -3.37 -26.12
CA ASP A 208 19.78 -3.81 -26.63
C ASP A 208 20.16 -5.21 -26.10
N LEU A 209 19.85 -5.50 -24.83
CA LEU A 209 19.98 -6.84 -24.23
C LEU A 209 19.07 -7.88 -24.89
N ILE A 210 17.81 -7.53 -25.19
CA ILE A 210 16.88 -8.42 -25.89
C ILE A 210 17.37 -8.72 -27.31
N VAL A 211 17.78 -7.69 -28.06
CA VAL A 211 18.31 -7.84 -29.43
C VAL A 211 19.60 -8.66 -29.43
N GLY A 212 20.51 -8.40 -28.48
CA GLY A 212 21.73 -9.17 -28.31
C GLY A 212 21.45 -10.65 -28.05
N ASN A 213 20.53 -10.94 -27.14
CA ASN A 213 20.10 -12.31 -26.84
C ASN A 213 19.48 -13.01 -28.06
N ALA A 214 18.60 -12.33 -28.80
CA ALA A 214 17.97 -12.87 -30.00
C ALA A 214 19.02 -13.22 -31.08
N ARG A 215 19.95 -12.30 -31.38
CA ARG A 215 21.02 -12.52 -32.37
C ARG A 215 21.91 -13.71 -32.01
N ARG A 216 22.22 -13.88 -30.72
CA ARG A 216 23.04 -15.03 -30.26
C ARG A 216 22.30 -16.36 -30.39
N ARG A 217 21.00 -16.40 -30.07
CA ARG A 217 20.17 -17.60 -30.28
C ARG A 217 20.17 -17.98 -31.75
N GLU A 218 19.91 -17.01 -32.63
CA GLU A 218 19.92 -17.23 -34.08
C GLU A 218 21.28 -17.73 -34.59
N ALA A 219 22.39 -17.12 -34.15
CA ALA A 219 23.73 -17.55 -34.54
C ALA A 219 24.03 -18.99 -34.10
N ARG A 220 23.64 -19.37 -32.88
CA ARG A 220 23.78 -20.74 -32.38
C ARG A 220 22.97 -21.72 -33.22
N ASP A 221 21.74 -21.38 -33.55
CA ASP A 221 20.85 -22.26 -34.31
C ASP A 221 21.37 -22.47 -35.73
N ARG A 222 21.94 -21.43 -36.37
CA ARG A 222 22.65 -21.56 -37.66
C ARG A 222 23.86 -22.50 -37.59
N ILE A 223 24.66 -22.42 -36.53
CA ILE A 223 25.81 -23.33 -36.34
C ILE A 223 25.34 -24.78 -36.17
N LEU A 224 24.28 -25.01 -35.40
CA LEU A 224 23.71 -26.35 -35.22
C LEU A 224 23.17 -26.91 -36.54
N ALA A 225 22.45 -26.09 -37.32
CA ALA A 225 21.95 -26.47 -38.63
C ALA A 225 23.10 -26.83 -39.60
N ALA A 226 24.17 -26.02 -39.63
CA ALA A 226 25.34 -26.29 -40.47
C ALA A 226 26.05 -27.60 -40.08
N ARG A 227 26.15 -27.91 -38.78
CA ARG A 227 26.71 -29.17 -38.29
C ARG A 227 25.86 -30.37 -38.70
N ALA A 228 24.53 -30.27 -38.55
CA ALA A 228 23.60 -31.33 -38.96
C ALA A 228 23.68 -31.60 -40.47
N LEU A 229 23.77 -30.55 -41.29
CA LEU A 229 23.93 -30.69 -42.74
C LEU A 229 25.24 -31.39 -43.09
N ARG A 230 26.36 -31.03 -42.44
CA ARG A 230 27.65 -31.69 -42.65
C ARG A 230 27.58 -33.19 -42.35
N THR A 231 26.99 -33.57 -41.22
CA THR A 231 26.81 -35.00 -40.85
C THR A 231 25.90 -35.76 -41.78
N THR A 232 25.02 -35.09 -42.54
CA THR A 232 24.16 -35.74 -43.54
C THR A 232 24.88 -35.96 -44.88
N LEU A 233 25.97 -35.23 -45.12
CA LEU A 233 26.77 -35.28 -46.36
C LEU A 233 28.02 -36.16 -46.24
N GLU A 234 28.41 -36.55 -45.02
CA GLU A 234 29.46 -37.53 -44.69
C GLU A 234 28.85 -38.93 -44.53
#